data_AF-A0A2B7XMH0-F1
#
_entry.id   AF-A0A2B7XMH0-F1
#
_cell.length_a   1.000
_cell.length_b   1.000
_cell.length_c   1.000
_cell.angle_alpha   90.00
_cell.angle_beta   90.00
_cell.angle_gamma   90.00
#
_symmetry.space_group_name_H-M   'P 1'
#
loop_
_entity.id
_entity.type
_entity.pdbx_description
1 polymer ?
#
loop_
_entity_poly.entity_id
_entity_poly.type
_entity_poly.pdbx_seq_one_letter_code
_entity_poly.pdbx_strand_id
1 'polypeptide(L)'
;MSRYEPPLNGPSLSSRYRPKPIHRSGFEPVDENTPDSDSVTRDDESPPAETPLRAESPWRETVYDGGSRSLRRSIGPMPSPISSSSSYPRQPRRPLLDYVTNGWTATRRKYSKLGPNMKAHNSKWWPAWMNGLFTLLSAPRVRRYIIVYVILVWICLGSWVGLLSPRLKEHHALSRALDPKTRGISLGWFGSNALPKFDDLVYLRSLDTALLPSENEDSPQQKRVIVIGDVHGCLDELETLLQKVNFDPKNRDHLIFTGDLIAKGPKSTGVVDLARKYRASCVRGNHEDRVLLTRRDIKAAGPARYEHPSDNEPDQGDDDVEPGIKERTLARELNDEQAGWLSKCPVILKVGSIKGMGEVVVVHGGLVPGVELENQDPSTVMSMRTIDLSSHVPSASSKGVSWTKLFNKHQSMLAASRESAPAGEKYRYSPSTTVIYGHDPHSSPALKKYTKGLDTGCVKGGKLSAMIIGDGGINRVESVKCKDYTTKIKAKR
;
A
#
# COMPACT_ATOMS: atom_id res chain seq x y z
N MET A 1 -11.68 -20.13 46.87
CA MET A 1 -11.62 -20.07 48.34
C MET A 1 -10.33 -19.39 48.76
N SER A 2 -10.26 -18.85 49.98
CA SER A 2 -9.13 -18.16 50.59
C SER A 2 -8.67 -16.85 49.95
N ARG A 3 -8.15 -15.97 50.81
CA ARG A 3 -7.27 -14.84 50.47
C ARG A 3 -5.82 -15.32 50.60
N TYR A 4 -4.86 -14.52 50.14
CA TYR A 4 -3.48 -14.58 50.60
C TYR A 4 -2.89 -13.16 50.58
N GLU A 5 -2.16 -12.79 51.62
CA GLU A 5 -1.53 -11.47 51.79
C GLU A 5 -0.01 -11.57 51.57
N PRO A 6 0.67 -10.49 51.14
CA PRO A 6 2.10 -10.52 50.83
C PRO A 6 2.98 -10.26 52.07
N PRO A 7 4.18 -10.87 52.17
CA PRO A 7 5.17 -10.56 53.19
C PRO A 7 5.97 -9.29 52.87
N LEU A 8 6.56 -8.68 53.89
CA LEU A 8 7.34 -7.43 53.82
C LEU A 8 8.85 -7.64 54.07
N ASN A 9 9.62 -6.66 53.59
CA ASN A 9 10.97 -6.23 54.03
C ASN A 9 12.21 -7.09 53.73
N GLY A 10 13.11 -6.51 52.92
CA GLY A 10 14.54 -6.40 53.25
C GLY A 10 15.54 -6.85 52.17
N PRO A 11 16.76 -6.26 52.09
CA PRO A 11 17.22 -4.97 52.59
C PRO A 11 17.69 -4.02 51.47
N SER A 12 18.02 -2.76 51.80
CA SER A 12 18.55 -1.78 50.85
C SER A 12 20.08 -1.74 50.82
N LEU A 13 20.68 -1.50 49.65
CA LEU A 13 22.11 -1.19 49.49
C LEU A 13 22.29 0.02 48.59
N SER A 14 22.61 1.17 49.19
CA SER A 14 22.89 2.42 48.49
C SER A 14 24.35 2.84 48.66
N SER A 15 25.13 2.88 47.58
CA SER A 15 26.38 3.65 47.53
C SER A 15 26.84 3.91 46.10
N ARG A 16 27.44 5.09 45.86
CA ARG A 16 28.20 5.50 44.65
C ARG A 16 27.32 5.59 43.38
N TYR A 17 27.08 6.75 42.79
CA TYR A 17 28.02 7.85 42.50
C TYR A 17 27.42 9.25 42.74
N ARG A 18 28.27 10.24 43.05
CA ARG A 18 27.92 11.67 42.96
C ARG A 18 28.52 12.27 41.67
N PRO A 19 27.76 13.01 40.84
CA PRO A 19 28.35 13.91 39.85
C PRO A 19 28.97 15.14 40.55
N LYS A 20 30.05 15.68 39.98
CA LYS A 20 30.60 17.00 40.37
C LYS A 20 29.91 18.11 39.58
N PRO A 21 29.73 19.33 40.14
CA PRO A 21 29.24 20.48 39.38
C PRO A 21 30.31 20.96 38.38
N ILE A 22 29.85 21.43 37.21
CA ILE A 22 30.69 22.10 36.21
C ILE A 22 30.62 23.62 36.45
N HIS A 23 31.77 24.29 36.44
CA HIS A 23 31.84 25.74 36.63
C HIS A 23 31.29 26.51 35.42
N ARG A 24 30.66 27.67 35.68
CA ARG A 24 30.38 28.70 34.68
C ARG A 24 31.52 29.72 34.62
N SER A 25 32.00 29.95 33.41
CA SER A 25 32.74 31.13 32.94
C SER A 25 32.53 31.20 31.42
N GLY A 26 32.49 32.33 30.74
CA GLY A 26 32.50 33.73 31.17
C GLY A 26 32.25 34.60 29.92
N PHE A 27 31.63 35.76 30.06
CA PHE A 27 31.42 36.68 28.93
C PHE A 27 32.69 37.53 28.71
N GLU A 28 33.04 37.78 27.45
CA GLU A 28 33.37 39.12 26.94
C GLU A 28 33.39 39.15 25.39
N PRO A 29 33.00 40.27 24.74
CA PRO A 29 33.04 40.44 23.28
C PRO A 29 34.26 41.26 22.80
N VAL A 30 34.54 41.24 21.50
CA VAL A 30 35.46 42.18 20.81
C VAL A 30 34.88 42.54 19.43
N ASP A 31 35.18 43.73 18.95
CA ASP A 31 34.41 44.46 17.94
C ASP A 31 34.78 44.24 16.45
N GLU A 32 33.79 44.54 15.61
CA GLU A 32 33.84 45.42 14.43
C GLU A 32 35.19 45.63 13.68
N ASN A 33 35.18 45.37 12.36
CA ASN A 33 35.70 46.29 11.32
C ASN A 33 35.41 45.75 9.90
N THR A 34 34.71 46.54 9.07
CA THR A 34 34.77 46.47 7.60
C THR A 34 35.90 47.40 7.08
N PRO A 35 36.26 47.31 5.79
CA PRO A 35 35.77 48.36 4.87
C PRO A 35 35.40 47.86 3.47
N ASP A 36 34.68 48.70 2.74
CA ASP A 36 34.24 48.51 1.34
C ASP A 36 35.36 48.75 0.31
N SER A 37 35.13 48.29 -0.93
CA SER A 37 35.53 49.06 -2.13
C SER A 37 34.73 48.69 -3.39
N ASP A 38 33.99 49.68 -3.89
CA ASP A 38 33.86 50.11 -5.29
C ASP A 38 33.13 49.26 -6.36
N SER A 39 31.97 49.80 -6.70
CA SER A 39 31.15 49.65 -7.90
C SER A 39 31.86 49.86 -9.25
N VAL A 40 31.29 49.25 -10.30
CA VAL A 40 31.26 49.83 -11.66
C VAL A 40 29.81 49.79 -12.19
N THR A 41 29.41 50.80 -12.96
CA THR A 41 28.04 51.00 -13.47
C THR A 41 28.01 51.29 -14.98
N ARG A 42 26.81 51.30 -15.56
CA ARG A 42 26.39 51.53 -16.97
C ARG A 42 26.14 50.25 -17.78
N ASP A 43 24.94 49.98 -18.30
CA ASP A 43 23.87 50.76 -18.98
C ASP A 43 24.08 50.85 -20.49
N ASP A 44 23.18 50.24 -21.28
CA ASP A 44 22.69 50.76 -22.57
C ASP A 44 21.39 50.06 -23.04
N GLU A 45 20.69 50.60 -24.05
CA GLU A 45 19.23 50.36 -24.28
C GLU A 45 18.80 49.43 -25.45
N SER A 46 17.93 48.45 -25.12
CA SER A 46 16.70 48.07 -25.86
C SER A 46 16.79 47.57 -27.34
N PRO A 47 15.74 47.71 -28.21
CA PRO A 47 14.82 46.63 -28.63
C PRO A 47 14.86 46.34 -30.18
N PRO A 48 13.91 45.64 -30.89
CA PRO A 48 12.60 45.06 -30.53
C PRO A 48 12.21 43.68 -31.19
N ALA A 49 10.92 43.28 -31.03
CA ALA A 49 10.10 42.37 -31.88
C ALA A 49 10.44 40.84 -31.88
N GLU A 50 9.56 39.89 -32.24
CA GLU A 50 8.15 39.92 -32.72
C GLU A 50 7.39 38.61 -32.34
N THR A 51 6.05 38.58 -32.45
CA THR A 51 5.21 37.37 -32.20
C THR A 51 4.38 36.96 -33.42
N PRO A 52 4.18 35.64 -33.67
CA PRO A 52 2.81 35.21 -34.00
C PRO A 52 2.37 33.80 -33.50
N LEU A 53 1.21 33.79 -32.84
CA LEU A 53 0.03 32.92 -33.06
C LEU A 53 0.13 31.47 -33.63
N ARG A 54 -0.40 30.53 -32.84
CA ARG A 54 -1.51 29.58 -33.16
C ARG A 54 -1.34 28.46 -34.22
N ALA A 55 -1.33 27.21 -33.73
CA ALA A 55 -2.01 26.02 -34.30
C ALA A 55 -2.35 25.07 -33.12
N GLU A 56 -3.58 24.61 -32.87
CA GLU A 56 -4.47 23.72 -33.66
C GLU A 56 -4.01 22.25 -33.70
N SER A 57 -4.88 21.33 -33.25
CA SER A 57 -4.61 19.91 -33.01
C SER A 57 -5.23 18.99 -34.08
N PRO A 58 -4.54 17.91 -34.52
CA PRO A 58 -5.17 16.87 -35.32
C PRO A 58 -5.02 15.45 -34.72
N TRP A 59 -6.15 14.86 -34.32
CA TRP A 59 -6.33 13.40 -34.35
C TRP A 59 -7.60 13.11 -35.15
N ARG A 60 -7.46 12.39 -36.27
CA ARG A 60 -8.53 12.06 -37.21
C ARG A 60 -8.56 10.54 -37.42
N GLU A 61 -9.75 10.03 -37.68
CA GLU A 61 -10.04 8.59 -37.78
C GLU A 61 -9.31 7.90 -38.94
N THR A 62 -8.91 6.64 -38.73
CA THR A 62 -8.48 5.73 -39.79
C THR A 62 -9.58 4.72 -40.10
N VAL A 63 -10.19 4.84 -41.27
CA VAL A 63 -11.12 3.85 -41.84
C VAL A 63 -10.32 2.74 -42.53
N TYR A 64 -10.75 1.50 -42.38
CA TYR A 64 -10.31 0.37 -43.21
C TYR A 64 -11.50 -0.22 -43.98
N ASP A 65 -11.38 -0.27 -45.30
CA ASP A 65 -12.23 -1.04 -46.22
C ASP A 65 -11.46 -2.30 -46.68
N GLY A 66 -12.15 -3.37 -47.10
CA GLY A 66 -11.56 -4.71 -47.13
C GLY A 66 -12.27 -5.84 -47.88
N GLY A 67 -13.16 -5.57 -48.85
CA GLY A 67 -13.43 -6.48 -49.97
C GLY A 67 -14.26 -7.77 -49.75
N SER A 68 -15.17 -8.06 -50.69
CA SER A 68 -15.96 -9.31 -50.78
C SER A 68 -15.52 -10.18 -51.96
N ARG A 69 -15.67 -11.53 -51.88
CA ARG A 69 -15.94 -12.38 -53.07
C ARG A 69 -16.31 -13.87 -52.83
N SER A 70 -17.23 -14.33 -53.69
CA SER A 70 -17.39 -15.69 -54.26
C SER A 70 -18.10 -16.83 -53.49
N LEU A 71 -18.91 -17.58 -54.25
CA LEU A 71 -19.59 -18.85 -53.92
C LEU A 71 -18.73 -20.07 -54.32
N ARG A 72 -19.09 -21.27 -53.82
CA ARG A 72 -19.18 -22.55 -54.58
C ARG A 72 -20.10 -23.59 -53.89
N ARG A 73 -20.32 -24.78 -54.48
CA ARG A 73 -21.51 -25.66 -54.28
C ARG A 73 -21.19 -27.17 -54.50
N SER A 74 -22.10 -28.08 -54.08
CA SER A 74 -22.12 -29.59 -54.22
C SER A 74 -21.02 -30.37 -53.45
N ILE A 75 -21.14 -31.65 -53.03
CA ILE A 75 -22.17 -32.74 -53.08
C ILE A 75 -22.07 -33.56 -51.74
N GLY A 76 -22.98 -34.39 -51.19
CA GLY A 76 -23.67 -35.64 -51.64
C GLY A 76 -22.86 -36.92 -51.29
N PRO A 77 -23.39 -38.12 -50.91
CA PRO A 77 -24.80 -38.61 -50.84
C PRO A 77 -25.22 -39.32 -49.49
N MET A 78 -26.27 -40.18 -49.52
CA MET A 78 -26.96 -40.90 -48.40
C MET A 78 -26.93 -42.46 -48.58
N PRO A 79 -27.15 -43.29 -47.53
CA PRO A 79 -28.47 -43.94 -47.23
C PRO A 79 -28.85 -43.94 -45.70
N SER A 80 -30.09 -43.96 -45.20
CA SER A 80 -31.38 -44.67 -45.49
C SER A 80 -31.53 -46.06 -44.82
N PRO A 81 -32.76 -46.57 -44.52
CA PRO A 81 -34.01 -45.91 -44.06
C PRO A 81 -34.79 -46.70 -42.96
N ILE A 82 -35.95 -46.21 -42.49
CA ILE A 82 -37.21 -46.99 -42.30
C ILE A 82 -38.41 -46.05 -42.02
N SER A 83 -39.50 -46.41 -42.72
CA SER A 83 -40.91 -45.97 -42.80
C SER A 83 -41.73 -46.03 -41.48
N SER A 84 -42.99 -45.58 -41.37
CA SER A 84 -44.15 -45.40 -42.28
C SER A 84 -45.17 -44.36 -41.71
N SER A 85 -46.23 -43.81 -42.35
CA SER A 85 -46.71 -43.72 -43.75
C SER A 85 -47.93 -42.77 -43.91
N SER A 86 -48.07 -42.08 -45.06
CA SER A 86 -49.34 -41.55 -45.69
C SER A 86 -50.17 -40.48 -44.91
N SER A 87 -50.84 -39.47 -45.49
CA SER A 87 -51.46 -39.31 -46.83
C SER A 87 -51.61 -37.82 -47.27
N TYR A 88 -51.93 -37.56 -48.54
CA TYR A 88 -52.28 -36.24 -49.12
C TYR A 88 -53.71 -36.23 -49.70
N PRO A 89 -54.42 -35.07 -49.82
CA PRO A 89 -54.53 -34.43 -51.15
C PRO A 89 -54.75 -32.89 -51.21
N ARG A 90 -54.25 -32.27 -52.31
CA ARG A 90 -54.75 -31.10 -53.08
C ARG A 90 -55.02 -29.73 -52.41
N GLN A 91 -54.51 -28.66 -53.03
CA GLN A 91 -55.01 -27.27 -52.90
C GLN A 91 -55.82 -26.83 -54.14
N PRO A 92 -56.84 -25.97 -53.99
CA PRO A 92 -57.39 -25.12 -55.05
C PRO A 92 -56.87 -23.66 -54.95
N ARG A 93 -56.65 -23.00 -56.10
CA ARG A 93 -56.24 -21.58 -56.17
C ARG A 93 -57.39 -20.64 -55.76
N ARG A 94 -57.04 -19.48 -55.18
CA ARG A 94 -57.92 -18.29 -55.02
C ARG A 94 -57.19 -17.03 -55.52
N PRO A 95 -57.92 -15.99 -55.97
CA PRO A 95 -57.33 -14.88 -56.74
C PRO A 95 -56.55 -13.86 -55.90
N LEU A 96 -55.76 -13.04 -56.59
CA LEU A 96 -54.71 -12.14 -56.09
C LEU A 96 -55.20 -10.85 -55.39
N LEU A 97 -56.38 -10.88 -54.75
CA LEU A 97 -57.02 -9.70 -54.13
C LEU A 97 -56.95 -9.66 -52.59
N ASP A 98 -56.75 -10.80 -51.91
CA ASP A 98 -56.68 -10.85 -50.43
C ASP A 98 -55.35 -10.34 -49.83
N TYR A 99 -54.34 -10.04 -50.66
CA TYR A 99 -53.02 -9.58 -50.20
C TYR A 99 -52.91 -8.06 -49.96
N VAL A 100 -54.00 -7.30 -50.11
CA VAL A 100 -54.05 -5.86 -49.81
C VAL A 100 -55.06 -5.58 -48.70
N THR A 101 -54.59 -5.52 -47.46
CA THR A 101 -55.36 -4.96 -46.33
C THR A 101 -54.62 -3.78 -45.71
N ASN A 102 -55.04 -2.56 -46.09
CA ASN A 102 -54.51 -1.32 -45.52
C ASN A 102 -54.85 -1.23 -44.02
N GLY A 103 -53.88 -0.88 -43.19
CA GLY A 103 -53.90 -1.06 -41.72
C GLY A 103 -54.82 -0.16 -40.89
N TRP A 104 -56.07 0.06 -41.30
CA TRP A 104 -57.00 1.01 -40.67
C TRP A 104 -58.34 0.43 -40.18
N THR A 105 -58.63 -0.86 -40.39
CA THR A 105 -59.95 -1.47 -40.09
C THR A 105 -60.00 -2.40 -38.87
N ALA A 106 -58.91 -2.51 -38.08
CA ALA A 106 -58.82 -3.45 -36.95
C ALA A 106 -59.38 -2.94 -35.60
N THR A 107 -60.01 -1.75 -35.56
CA THR A 107 -60.22 -1.02 -34.28
C THR A 107 -61.69 -0.75 -33.91
N ARG A 108 -62.58 -1.77 -33.96
CA ARG A 108 -63.86 -1.74 -33.20
C ARG A 108 -64.53 -3.12 -33.05
N ARG A 109 -65.25 -3.27 -31.93
CA ARG A 109 -66.16 -4.36 -31.53
C ARG A 109 -65.56 -5.76 -31.30
N LYS A 110 -65.54 -6.17 -30.01
CA LYS A 110 -66.37 -7.29 -29.53
C LYS A 110 -66.62 -7.22 -28.01
N TYR A 111 -67.65 -6.48 -27.61
CA TYR A 111 -68.32 -6.62 -26.32
C TYR A 111 -69.46 -7.65 -26.49
N SER A 112 -69.22 -8.91 -26.14
CA SER A 112 -70.20 -10.02 -26.11
C SER A 112 -69.46 -11.35 -25.87
N LYS A 113 -69.82 -12.25 -24.96
CA LYS A 113 -70.81 -12.35 -23.86
C LYS A 113 -70.27 -13.41 -22.87
N LEU A 114 -70.65 -13.36 -21.57
CA LEU A 114 -71.09 -14.50 -20.71
C LEU A 114 -70.84 -14.25 -19.20
N GLY A 115 -71.73 -14.78 -18.35
CA GLY A 115 -71.44 -15.12 -16.95
C GLY A 115 -71.72 -14.07 -15.85
N PRO A 116 -72.99 -13.87 -15.44
CA PRO A 116 -73.33 -13.06 -14.27
C PRO A 116 -73.26 -13.87 -12.95
N ASN A 117 -72.09 -14.40 -12.57
CA ASN A 117 -71.96 -15.06 -11.25
C ASN A 117 -70.53 -15.07 -10.68
N MET A 118 -70.07 -13.92 -10.17
CA MET A 118 -69.18 -13.88 -9.00
C MET A 118 -69.79 -12.96 -7.96
N LYS A 119 -69.99 -13.48 -6.74
CA LYS A 119 -70.52 -12.71 -5.61
C LYS A 119 -69.57 -11.55 -5.30
N ALA A 120 -70.07 -10.32 -5.32
CA ALA A 120 -69.29 -9.15 -4.95
C ALA A 120 -68.89 -9.24 -3.47
N HIS A 121 -67.64 -9.62 -3.19
CA HIS A 121 -67.16 -9.71 -1.82
C HIS A 121 -66.98 -8.29 -1.27
N ASN A 122 -67.74 -7.99 -0.22
CA ASN A 122 -68.05 -6.64 0.23
C ASN A 122 -66.85 -5.94 0.91
N SER A 123 -65.94 -5.35 0.13
CA SER A 123 -64.76 -4.60 0.60
C SER A 123 -65.09 -3.18 1.10
N LYS A 124 -66.16 -3.03 1.90
CA LYS A 124 -66.67 -1.77 2.48
C LYS A 124 -65.78 -1.25 3.62
N TRP A 125 -64.47 -1.19 3.39
CA TRP A 125 -63.45 -0.89 4.40
C TRP A 125 -62.24 -0.11 3.87
N TRP A 126 -62.33 0.46 2.67
CA TRP A 126 -61.29 1.30 2.06
C TRP A 126 -61.86 2.68 1.70
N PRO A 127 -61.39 3.78 2.32
CA PRO A 127 -61.75 5.15 1.98
C PRO A 127 -61.71 5.46 0.48
N ALA A 128 -62.60 6.36 0.01
CA ALA A 128 -62.79 6.65 -1.41
C ALA A 128 -61.50 7.07 -2.16
N TRP A 129 -60.59 7.79 -1.49
CA TRP A 129 -59.30 8.18 -2.06
C TRP A 129 -58.40 6.97 -2.37
N MET A 130 -58.49 5.89 -1.59
CA MET A 130 -57.75 4.66 -1.84
C MET A 130 -58.28 3.89 -3.04
N ASN A 131 -59.60 3.93 -3.30
CA ASN A 131 -60.17 3.34 -4.52
C ASN A 131 -59.70 4.09 -5.78
N GLY A 132 -59.60 5.42 -5.72
CA GLY A 132 -58.94 6.22 -6.76
C GLY A 132 -57.47 5.83 -6.97
N LEU A 133 -56.73 5.61 -5.87
CA LEU A 133 -55.35 5.14 -5.92
C LEU A 133 -55.24 3.75 -6.58
N PHE A 134 -56.09 2.79 -6.23
CA PHE A 134 -56.09 1.45 -6.84
C PHE A 134 -56.36 1.46 -8.35
N THR A 135 -57.25 2.33 -8.84
CA THR A 135 -57.48 2.45 -10.30
C THR A 135 -56.26 3.04 -11.02
N LEU A 136 -55.57 4.03 -10.40
CA LEU A 136 -54.34 4.60 -10.92
C LEU A 136 -53.19 3.56 -10.95
N LEU A 137 -53.03 2.79 -9.88
CA LEU A 137 -52.04 1.71 -9.75
C LEU A 137 -52.29 0.55 -10.72
N SER A 138 -53.56 0.32 -11.10
CA SER A 138 -53.95 -0.71 -12.08
C SER A 138 -53.57 -0.35 -13.52
N ALA A 139 -53.20 0.91 -13.81
CA ALA A 139 -52.82 1.31 -15.15
C ALA A 139 -51.48 0.64 -15.57
N PRO A 140 -51.42 -0.04 -16.74
CA PRO A 140 -50.26 -0.87 -17.11
C PRO A 140 -48.97 -0.07 -17.38
N ARG A 141 -49.05 1.25 -17.55
CA ARG A 141 -47.87 2.14 -17.59
C ARG A 141 -47.37 2.46 -16.18
N VAL A 142 -48.26 2.82 -15.26
CA VAL A 142 -47.94 3.14 -13.85
C VAL A 142 -47.30 1.94 -13.16
N ARG A 143 -47.85 0.73 -13.34
CA ARG A 143 -47.28 -0.51 -12.81
C ARG A 143 -45.83 -0.76 -13.26
N ARG A 144 -45.47 -0.41 -14.51
CA ARG A 144 -44.08 -0.54 -15.01
C ARG A 144 -43.14 0.44 -14.31
N TYR A 145 -43.53 1.71 -14.17
CA TYR A 145 -42.74 2.70 -13.45
C TYR A 145 -42.54 2.32 -11.98
N ILE A 146 -43.58 1.81 -11.30
CA ILE A 146 -43.47 1.35 -9.90
C ILE A 146 -42.47 0.20 -9.76
N ILE A 147 -42.48 -0.77 -10.68
CA ILE A 147 -41.48 -1.87 -10.68
C ILE A 147 -40.06 -1.30 -10.85
N VAL A 148 -39.86 -0.34 -11.77
CA VAL A 148 -38.55 0.32 -11.96
C VAL A 148 -38.11 1.10 -10.72
N TYR A 149 -39.00 1.87 -10.08
CA TYR A 149 -38.67 2.59 -8.85
C TYR A 149 -38.39 1.66 -7.67
N VAL A 150 -39.13 0.55 -7.53
CA VAL A 150 -38.85 -0.46 -6.50
C VAL A 150 -37.48 -1.10 -6.73
N ILE A 151 -37.14 -1.47 -7.98
CA ILE A 151 -35.80 -2.00 -8.32
C ILE A 151 -34.71 -0.96 -8.02
N LEU A 152 -34.92 0.31 -8.38
CA LEU A 152 -33.98 1.40 -8.10
C LEU A 152 -33.78 1.61 -6.60
N VAL A 153 -34.86 1.58 -5.80
CA VAL A 153 -34.79 1.65 -4.33
C VAL A 153 -34.05 0.45 -3.75
N TRP A 154 -34.27 -0.77 -4.24
CA TRP A 154 -33.50 -1.95 -3.81
C TRP A 154 -32.01 -1.85 -4.18
N ILE A 155 -31.67 -1.32 -5.36
CA ILE A 155 -30.28 -1.05 -5.75
C ILE A 155 -29.64 0.03 -4.86
N CYS A 156 -30.37 1.09 -4.53
CA CYS A 156 -29.89 2.15 -3.63
C CYS A 156 -29.71 1.64 -2.19
N LEU A 157 -30.65 0.85 -1.67
CA LEU A 157 -30.55 0.23 -0.34
C LEU A 157 -29.42 -0.81 -0.29
N GLY A 158 -29.28 -1.66 -1.32
CA GLY A 158 -28.18 -2.61 -1.43
C GLY A 158 -26.82 -1.91 -1.51
N SER A 159 -26.72 -0.80 -2.25
CA SER A 159 -25.51 0.02 -2.33
C SER A 159 -25.22 0.76 -1.02
N TRP A 160 -26.26 1.23 -0.32
CA TRP A 160 -26.14 1.84 1.00
C TRP A 160 -25.62 0.84 2.03
N VAL A 161 -26.25 -0.33 2.15
CA VAL A 161 -25.89 -1.35 3.15
C VAL A 161 -24.57 -2.04 2.81
N GLY A 162 -24.33 -2.39 1.55
CA GLY A 162 -23.16 -3.17 1.12
C GLY A 162 -21.88 -2.37 0.86
N LEU A 163 -21.99 -1.09 0.47
CA LEU A 163 -20.82 -0.29 0.07
C LEU A 163 -20.66 1.01 0.88
N LEU A 164 -21.71 1.83 0.99
CA LEU A 164 -21.55 3.20 1.52
C LEU A 164 -21.55 3.25 3.05
N SER A 165 -22.54 2.64 3.71
CA SER A 165 -22.64 2.55 5.18
C SER A 165 -21.38 1.94 5.84
N PRO A 166 -20.82 0.79 5.40
CA PRO A 166 -19.61 0.25 6.01
C PRO A 166 -18.39 1.17 5.80
N ARG A 167 -18.23 1.78 4.61
CA ARG A 167 -17.13 2.72 4.34
C ARG A 167 -17.25 4.01 5.14
N LEU A 168 -18.46 4.53 5.35
CA LEU A 168 -18.71 5.69 6.22
C LEU A 168 -18.40 5.35 7.69
N LYS A 169 -18.89 4.21 8.20
CA LYS A 169 -18.57 3.74 9.57
C LYS A 169 -17.06 3.62 9.78
N GLU A 170 -16.34 3.02 8.83
CA GLU A 170 -14.89 2.90 8.86
C GLU A 170 -14.19 4.27 8.82
N HIS A 171 -14.57 5.15 7.90
CA HIS A 171 -14.00 6.49 7.79
C HIS A 171 -14.22 7.32 9.07
N HIS A 172 -15.39 7.20 9.70
CA HIS A 172 -15.68 7.85 10.98
C HIS A 172 -14.87 7.24 12.13
N ALA A 173 -14.65 5.92 12.16
CA ALA A 173 -13.81 5.26 13.16
C ALA A 173 -12.34 5.70 13.05
N LEU A 174 -11.76 5.69 11.84
CA LEU A 174 -10.40 6.18 11.58
C LEU A 174 -10.24 7.67 11.95
N SER A 175 -11.24 8.50 11.64
CA SER A 175 -11.20 9.94 11.96
C SER A 175 -11.31 10.19 13.47
N ARG A 176 -12.06 9.36 14.21
CA ARG A 176 -12.21 9.46 15.68
C ARG A 176 -10.95 9.02 16.43
N ALA A 177 -10.29 7.96 15.97
CA ALA A 177 -9.02 7.48 16.55
C ALA A 177 -7.89 8.53 16.39
N LEU A 178 -7.92 9.31 15.31
CA LEU A 178 -6.91 10.32 15.00
C LEU A 178 -7.28 11.74 15.49
N ASP A 179 -8.41 11.93 16.18
CA ASP A 179 -8.84 13.24 16.72
C ASP A 179 -8.13 13.53 18.06
N PRO A 180 -7.31 14.59 18.20
CA PRO A 180 -6.67 14.94 19.46
C PRO A 180 -7.65 15.17 20.64
N LYS A 181 -8.94 15.40 20.38
CA LYS A 181 -9.97 15.56 21.42
C LYS A 181 -10.37 14.24 22.10
N THR A 182 -10.10 13.08 21.49
CA THR A 182 -10.44 11.77 22.08
C THR A 182 -9.36 11.21 23.02
N ARG A 183 -8.22 11.91 23.16
CA ARG A 183 -7.06 11.56 24.00
C ARG A 183 -7.37 11.14 25.44
N GLY A 184 -8.44 11.67 26.05
CA GLY A 184 -8.86 11.33 27.41
C GLY A 184 -9.87 10.18 27.53
N ILE A 185 -10.20 9.50 26.43
CA ILE A 185 -11.26 8.47 26.37
C ILE A 185 -10.69 7.11 25.94
N SER A 186 -9.63 7.08 25.13
CA SER A 186 -8.90 5.85 24.78
C SER A 186 -7.97 5.39 25.91
N LEU A 187 -7.68 4.09 25.97
CA LEU A 187 -6.77 3.49 26.97
C LEU A 187 -5.30 3.92 26.82
N GLY A 188 -4.97 4.60 25.72
CA GLY A 188 -3.68 5.21 25.44
C GLY A 188 -3.79 6.17 24.25
N TRP A 189 -2.69 6.86 23.95
CA TRP A 189 -2.53 7.67 22.72
C TRP A 189 -1.29 7.19 21.98
N PHE A 190 -1.21 7.47 20.67
CA PHE A 190 -0.03 7.15 19.87
C PHE A 190 1.25 7.70 20.53
N GLY A 191 2.20 6.81 20.84
CA GLY A 191 3.46 7.18 21.51
C GLY A 191 3.39 7.39 23.02
N SER A 192 2.28 7.06 23.71
CA SER A 192 2.22 7.17 25.19
C SER A 192 2.90 6.00 25.94
N ASN A 193 3.52 5.06 25.22
CA ASN A 193 4.26 3.94 25.80
C ASN A 193 5.68 4.36 26.19
N ALA A 194 6.25 3.74 27.23
CA ALA A 194 7.65 3.98 27.60
C ALA A 194 8.58 3.49 26.49
N LEU A 195 9.44 4.38 25.98
CA LEU A 195 10.41 4.07 24.93
C LEU A 195 11.67 3.43 25.54
N PRO A 196 11.97 2.15 25.27
CA PRO A 196 13.27 1.58 25.62
C PRO A 196 14.36 2.25 24.78
N LYS A 197 15.41 2.76 25.45
CA LYS A 197 16.63 3.22 24.78
C LYS A 197 17.61 2.07 24.70
N PHE A 198 18.14 1.84 23.50
CA PHE A 198 19.12 0.79 23.22
C PHE A 198 20.43 1.45 22.77
N ASP A 199 21.48 1.37 23.58
CA ASP A 199 22.75 2.07 23.31
C ASP A 199 23.49 1.50 22.08
N ASP A 200 23.27 0.22 21.77
CA ASP A 200 23.88 -0.50 20.64
C ASP A 200 23.15 -0.32 19.29
N LEU A 201 22.04 0.43 19.26
CA LEU A 201 21.14 0.50 18.10
C LEU A 201 21.21 1.87 17.42
N VAL A 202 21.58 1.91 16.13
CA VAL A 202 21.46 3.13 15.33
C VAL A 202 19.97 3.43 15.12
N TYR A 203 19.44 4.39 15.88
CA TYR A 203 18.02 4.69 15.87
C TYR A 203 17.57 5.42 14.58
N LEU A 204 18.05 6.64 14.37
CA LEU A 204 17.72 7.51 13.24
C LEU A 204 19.00 7.93 12.51
N ARG A 205 18.97 7.96 11.18
CA ARG A 205 20.01 8.57 10.35
C ARG A 205 19.39 9.30 9.17
N SER A 206 19.98 10.43 8.77
CA SER A 206 19.68 11.09 7.49
C SER A 206 20.59 10.58 6.38
N LEU A 207 20.05 10.40 5.17
CA LEU A 207 20.83 10.19 3.97
C LEU A 207 21.60 11.47 3.61
N ASP A 208 22.76 11.32 2.96
CA ASP A 208 23.47 12.46 2.36
C ASP A 208 22.64 13.06 1.22
N THR A 209 22.37 14.36 1.30
CA THR A 209 21.64 15.11 0.27
C THR A 209 22.33 15.08 -1.10
N ALA A 210 23.64 14.87 -1.16
CA ALA A 210 24.36 14.71 -2.43
C ALA A 210 23.96 13.45 -3.22
N LEU A 211 23.33 12.47 -2.57
CA LEU A 211 22.83 11.22 -3.17
C LEU A 211 21.38 11.31 -3.67
N LEU A 212 20.70 12.44 -3.44
CA LEU A 212 19.30 12.62 -3.82
C LEU A 212 19.13 13.02 -5.30
N PRO A 213 17.97 12.71 -5.90
CA PRO A 213 17.55 13.29 -7.17
C PRO A 213 17.32 14.81 -7.05
N SER A 214 17.54 15.52 -8.15
CA SER A 214 17.27 16.94 -8.36
C SER A 214 15.76 17.24 -8.44
N GLU A 215 15.34 18.43 -8.01
CA GLU A 215 13.96 18.92 -8.23
C GLU A 215 13.69 19.31 -9.71
N ASN A 216 14.75 19.67 -10.45
CA ASN A 216 14.72 19.91 -11.88
C ASN A 216 14.92 18.60 -12.65
N GLU A 217 14.07 18.33 -13.64
CA GLU A 217 14.04 17.09 -14.43
C GLU A 217 15.21 17.01 -15.42
N ASP A 218 15.59 18.13 -16.03
CA ASP A 218 16.70 18.25 -16.98
C ASP A 218 18.09 18.40 -16.31
N SER A 219 18.27 17.86 -15.10
CA SER A 219 19.54 17.95 -14.39
C SER A 219 20.64 17.16 -15.10
N PRO A 220 21.84 17.73 -15.34
CA PRO A 220 22.92 17.05 -16.06
C PRO A 220 23.52 15.85 -15.29
N GLN A 221 23.13 15.66 -14.02
CA GLN A 221 23.58 14.55 -13.17
C GLN A 221 22.62 13.35 -13.19
N GLN A 222 21.38 13.53 -13.65
CA GLN A 222 20.34 12.49 -13.82
C GLN A 222 20.15 11.52 -12.63
N LYS A 223 20.32 12.00 -11.39
CA LYS A 223 20.48 11.15 -10.20
C LYS A 223 19.24 10.32 -9.91
N ARG A 224 19.44 9.12 -9.36
CA ARG A 224 18.35 8.21 -8.96
C ARG A 224 18.61 7.55 -7.62
N VAL A 225 17.58 7.49 -6.78
CA VAL A 225 17.54 6.62 -5.60
C VAL A 225 16.72 5.38 -5.96
N ILE A 226 17.30 4.20 -5.72
CA ILE A 226 16.65 2.90 -5.94
C ILE A 226 16.42 2.25 -4.58
N VAL A 227 15.16 2.20 -4.14
CA VAL A 227 14.75 1.54 -2.89
C VAL A 227 14.24 0.14 -3.22
N ILE A 228 14.84 -0.90 -2.66
CA ILE A 228 14.48 -2.31 -2.88
C ILE A 228 13.79 -2.87 -1.63
N GLY A 229 12.72 -3.65 -1.87
CA GLY A 229 12.03 -4.43 -0.86
C GLY A 229 12.85 -5.61 -0.31
N ASP A 230 12.23 -6.36 0.61
CA ASP A 230 12.85 -7.44 1.37
C ASP A 230 13.46 -8.53 0.45
N VAL A 231 14.77 -8.77 0.63
CA VAL A 231 15.58 -9.61 -0.28
C VAL A 231 15.70 -11.04 0.23
N HIS A 232 15.78 -11.24 1.55
CA HIS A 232 15.89 -12.56 2.19
C HIS A 232 16.92 -13.50 1.53
N GLY A 233 18.14 -13.01 1.28
CA GLY A 233 19.20 -13.83 0.69
C GLY A 233 18.97 -14.28 -0.76
N CYS A 234 17.96 -13.75 -1.48
CA CYS A 234 17.71 -14.02 -2.90
C CYS A 234 18.65 -13.19 -3.80
N LEU A 235 19.95 -13.52 -3.76
CA LEU A 235 21.00 -12.78 -4.49
C LEU A 235 20.79 -12.81 -6.02
N ASP A 236 20.45 -13.97 -6.60
CA ASP A 236 20.27 -14.11 -8.05
C ASP A 236 19.19 -13.13 -8.56
N GLU A 237 18.09 -13.03 -7.82
CA GLU A 237 16.97 -12.13 -8.07
C GLU A 237 17.35 -10.66 -7.88
N LEU A 238 18.15 -10.34 -6.86
CA LEU A 238 18.70 -8.99 -6.65
C LEU A 238 19.61 -8.56 -7.82
N GLU A 239 20.53 -9.42 -8.26
CA GLU A 239 21.38 -9.15 -9.43
C GLU A 239 20.54 -8.97 -10.70
N THR A 240 19.53 -9.83 -10.91
CA THR A 240 18.60 -9.71 -12.04
C THR A 240 17.80 -8.39 -12.01
N LEU A 241 17.41 -7.92 -10.82
CA LEU A 241 16.69 -6.66 -10.65
C LEU A 241 17.59 -5.45 -10.91
N LEU A 242 18.84 -5.46 -10.42
CA LEU A 242 19.83 -4.41 -10.67
C LEU A 242 20.22 -4.34 -12.16
N GLN A 243 20.31 -5.47 -12.84
CA GLN A 243 20.45 -5.52 -14.30
C GLN A 243 19.22 -4.88 -14.99
N LYS A 244 17.99 -5.26 -14.60
CA LYS A 244 16.76 -4.76 -15.23
C LYS A 244 16.59 -3.24 -15.14
N VAL A 245 17.07 -2.61 -14.06
CA VAL A 245 16.98 -1.13 -13.89
C VAL A 245 18.17 -0.36 -14.51
N ASN A 246 19.10 -1.06 -15.17
CA ASN A 246 20.38 -0.56 -15.67
C ASN A 246 21.16 0.22 -14.59
N PHE A 247 21.41 -0.45 -13.44
CA PHE A 247 22.02 0.15 -12.26
C PHE A 247 23.46 0.66 -12.50
N ASP A 248 23.70 1.94 -12.24
CA ASP A 248 25.02 2.59 -12.31
C ASP A 248 25.41 3.19 -10.94
N PRO A 249 26.14 2.43 -10.10
CA PRO A 249 26.59 2.88 -8.77
C PRO A 249 27.77 3.86 -8.80
N LYS A 250 28.28 4.25 -9.98
CA LYS A 250 29.43 5.18 -10.09
C LYS A 250 28.98 6.60 -10.35
N ASN A 251 28.05 6.77 -11.29
CA ASN A 251 27.75 8.09 -11.84
C ASN A 251 26.37 8.64 -11.42
N ARG A 252 25.42 7.76 -11.04
CA ARG A 252 23.99 8.13 -11.06
C ARG A 252 23.11 7.55 -9.95
N ASP A 253 23.27 6.27 -9.62
CA ASP A 253 22.29 5.51 -8.83
C ASP A 253 22.78 5.22 -7.41
N HIS A 254 22.03 5.66 -6.40
CA HIS A 254 22.20 5.21 -5.01
C HIS A 254 21.22 4.10 -4.65
N LEU A 255 21.67 3.14 -3.85
CA LEU A 255 20.91 1.93 -3.49
C LEU A 255 20.48 1.94 -2.02
N ILE A 256 19.21 1.66 -1.75
CA ILE A 256 18.62 1.60 -0.41
C ILE A 256 17.81 0.30 -0.24
N PHE A 257 17.95 -0.39 0.89
CA PHE A 257 17.15 -1.58 1.24
C PHE A 257 16.17 -1.29 2.40
N THR A 258 14.96 -1.85 2.36
CA THR A 258 13.92 -1.72 3.42
C THR A 258 14.17 -2.57 4.67
N GLY A 259 15.33 -3.20 4.81
CA GLY A 259 15.57 -4.28 5.78
C GLY A 259 15.25 -5.65 5.20
N ASP A 260 15.43 -6.69 6.02
CA ASP A 260 15.29 -8.11 5.67
C ASP A 260 16.06 -8.45 4.37
N LEU A 261 17.32 -8.02 4.34
CA LEU A 261 18.32 -8.42 3.34
C LEU A 261 18.69 -9.90 3.51
N ILE A 262 18.66 -10.39 4.75
CA ILE A 262 19.17 -11.72 5.13
C ILE A 262 18.06 -12.67 5.63
N ALA A 263 18.46 -13.90 5.99
CA ALA A 263 17.62 -15.00 6.46
C ALA A 263 16.61 -15.51 5.41
N LYS A 264 15.94 -16.63 5.73
CA LYS A 264 14.99 -17.41 4.91
C LYS A 264 15.55 -18.01 3.60
N GLY A 265 16.23 -17.23 2.74
CA GLY A 265 16.80 -17.67 1.47
C GLY A 265 18.31 -17.93 1.47
N PRO A 266 18.88 -18.37 0.32
CA PRO A 266 20.08 -19.21 0.30
C PRO A 266 21.43 -18.47 0.31
N LYS A 267 21.48 -17.16 0.00
CA LYS A 267 22.73 -16.42 -0.23
C LYS A 267 22.82 -15.14 0.61
N SER A 268 22.42 -15.22 1.87
CA SER A 268 22.36 -14.09 2.82
C SER A 268 23.68 -13.30 2.89
N THR A 269 24.82 -13.98 3.08
CA THR A 269 26.15 -13.35 3.12
C THR A 269 26.49 -12.60 1.82
N GLY A 270 26.21 -13.22 0.67
CA GLY A 270 26.44 -12.60 -0.64
C GLY A 270 25.58 -11.37 -0.93
N VAL A 271 24.35 -11.31 -0.40
CA VAL A 271 23.53 -10.08 -0.45
C VAL A 271 24.17 -8.96 0.37
N VAL A 272 24.70 -9.26 1.56
CA VAL A 272 25.41 -8.27 2.38
C VAL A 272 26.68 -7.79 1.69
N ASP A 273 27.49 -8.67 1.11
CA ASP A 273 28.71 -8.26 0.41
C ASP A 273 28.42 -7.46 -0.87
N LEU A 274 27.34 -7.76 -1.60
CA LEU A 274 26.89 -6.95 -2.73
C LEU A 274 26.40 -5.56 -2.28
N ALA A 275 25.64 -5.48 -1.19
CA ALA A 275 25.21 -4.20 -0.61
C ALA A 275 26.41 -3.35 -0.14
N ARG A 276 27.38 -3.97 0.54
CA ARG A 276 28.65 -3.33 0.96
C ARG A 276 29.47 -2.84 -0.24
N LYS A 277 29.62 -3.67 -1.29
CA LYS A 277 30.34 -3.36 -2.54
C LYS A 277 29.82 -2.07 -3.20
N TYR A 278 28.51 -1.88 -3.21
CA TYR A 278 27.87 -0.69 -3.78
C TYR A 278 27.61 0.44 -2.77
N ARG A 279 28.19 0.36 -1.55
CA ARG A 279 28.01 1.35 -0.46
C ARG A 279 26.54 1.66 -0.17
N ALA A 280 25.66 0.68 -0.34
CA ALA A 280 24.23 0.85 -0.20
C ALA A 280 23.85 1.32 1.20
N SER A 281 22.75 2.07 1.30
CA SER A 281 22.06 2.29 2.56
C SER A 281 21.08 1.15 2.85
N CYS A 282 20.77 0.97 4.11
CA CYS A 282 19.89 -0.09 4.61
C CYS A 282 19.06 0.46 5.76
N VAL A 283 17.87 -0.09 5.95
CA VAL A 283 17.16 -0.05 7.22
C VAL A 283 17.36 -1.37 7.97
N ARG A 284 17.25 -1.34 9.30
CA ARG A 284 17.24 -2.50 10.17
C ARG A 284 15.93 -3.30 10.01
N GLY A 285 16.00 -4.52 9.47
CA GLY A 285 14.87 -5.45 9.45
C GLY A 285 14.80 -6.34 10.70
N ASN A 286 13.65 -7.00 10.92
CA ASN A 286 13.46 -7.83 12.11
C ASN A 286 14.17 -9.20 12.02
N HIS A 287 14.67 -9.60 10.85
CA HIS A 287 15.62 -10.70 10.73
C HIS A 287 17.08 -10.26 10.93
N GLU A 288 17.50 -9.07 10.49
CA GLU A 288 18.82 -8.54 10.85
C GLU A 288 19.00 -8.40 12.36
N ASP A 289 17.96 -7.96 13.06
CA ASP A 289 18.05 -7.71 14.50
C ASP A 289 18.23 -9.00 15.31
N ARG A 290 17.35 -9.98 15.08
CA ARG A 290 17.46 -11.30 15.71
C ARG A 290 18.79 -12.00 15.42
N VAL A 291 19.30 -11.91 14.20
CA VAL A 291 20.59 -12.54 13.82
C VAL A 291 21.77 -11.87 14.52
N LEU A 292 21.78 -10.54 14.69
CA LEU A 292 22.89 -9.89 15.40
C LEU A 292 22.81 -10.05 16.93
N LEU A 293 21.61 -10.07 17.52
CA LEU A 293 21.43 -10.43 18.94
C LEU A 293 21.96 -11.85 19.19
N THR A 294 21.52 -12.82 18.37
CA THR A 294 22.02 -14.21 18.42
C THR A 294 23.54 -14.28 18.26
N ARG A 295 24.14 -13.49 17.36
CA ARG A 295 25.61 -13.44 17.18
C ARG A 295 26.32 -12.85 18.39
N ARG A 296 25.77 -11.80 19.02
CA ARG A 296 26.28 -11.21 20.26
C ARG A 296 26.27 -12.24 21.38
N ASP A 297 25.19 -12.98 21.55
CA ASP A 297 25.04 -13.98 22.61
C ASP A 297 26.00 -15.17 22.40
N ILE A 298 26.14 -15.65 21.16
CA ILE A 298 27.16 -16.66 20.80
C ILE A 298 28.57 -16.16 21.11
N LYS A 299 28.89 -14.89 20.82
CA LYS A 299 30.20 -14.30 21.16
C LYS A 299 30.41 -14.12 22.66
N ALA A 300 29.36 -13.80 23.42
CA ALA A 300 29.43 -13.60 24.87
C ALA A 300 29.50 -14.91 25.66
N ALA A 301 28.83 -15.97 25.20
CA ALA A 301 28.87 -17.29 25.81
C ALA A 301 30.22 -18.02 25.60
N GLY A 302 30.96 -17.64 24.56
CA GLY A 302 32.22 -18.28 24.17
C GLY A 302 32.04 -19.67 23.55
N PRO A 303 33.14 -20.31 23.10
CA PRO A 303 33.08 -21.56 22.32
C PRO A 303 32.65 -22.80 23.12
N ALA A 304 32.52 -22.71 24.44
CA ALA A 304 32.46 -23.88 25.34
C ALA A 304 31.08 -24.12 25.98
N ARG A 305 30.00 -23.46 25.53
CA ARG A 305 28.73 -23.45 26.30
C ARG A 305 27.42 -23.33 25.51
N TYR A 306 27.37 -23.79 24.26
CA TYR A 306 26.13 -23.71 23.45
C TYR A 306 25.89 -24.92 22.52
N GLU A 307 25.74 -26.10 23.11
CA GLU A 307 25.34 -27.35 22.45
C GLU A 307 23.92 -27.76 22.87
N HIS A 308 22.94 -27.51 21.97
CA HIS A 308 21.54 -28.00 21.97
C HIS A 308 20.64 -27.57 23.16
N PRO A 309 19.31 -27.44 22.94
CA PRO A 309 18.43 -28.58 22.60
C PRO A 309 18.06 -28.76 21.12
N SER A 310 17.72 -30.02 20.80
CA SER A 310 16.89 -30.51 19.68
C SER A 310 17.04 -29.88 18.28
N ASP A 311 17.86 -30.50 17.43
CA ASP A 311 17.72 -30.41 15.95
C ASP A 311 16.53 -31.26 15.40
N ASN A 312 15.79 -31.93 16.29
CA ASN A 312 14.75 -32.91 15.96
C ASN A 312 13.31 -32.42 16.19
N GLU A 313 13.10 -31.26 16.83
CA GLU A 313 11.77 -30.66 16.92
C GLU A 313 11.40 -30.00 15.58
N PRO A 314 10.29 -30.39 14.92
CA PRO A 314 9.89 -29.77 13.67
C PRO A 314 9.33 -28.36 13.93
N ASP A 315 9.99 -27.36 13.33
CA ASP A 315 9.61 -25.94 13.16
C ASP A 315 8.07 -25.74 13.10
N GLN A 316 7.44 -25.54 14.28
CA GLN A 316 5.99 -25.46 14.47
C GLN A 316 5.64 -24.39 15.52
N GLY A 317 5.09 -23.28 15.04
CA GLY A 317 4.39 -22.30 15.88
C GLY A 317 5.23 -21.06 16.22
N ASP A 318 4.81 -19.95 15.61
CA ASP A 318 5.05 -18.57 16.02
C ASP A 318 6.48 -18.01 15.84
N ASP A 319 6.62 -17.13 14.83
CA ASP A 319 7.84 -16.47 14.36
C ASP A 319 8.61 -15.60 15.40
N ASP A 320 8.15 -15.50 16.66
CA ASP A 320 8.49 -14.38 17.57
C ASP A 320 9.28 -14.76 18.85
N VAL A 321 9.47 -16.04 19.20
CA VAL A 321 9.91 -16.43 20.58
C VAL A 321 11.37 -16.89 20.71
N GLU A 322 11.94 -17.63 19.76
CA GLU A 322 13.37 -17.97 19.76
C GLU A 322 14.01 -17.74 18.37
N PRO A 323 15.34 -17.45 18.30
CA PRO A 323 16.06 -17.49 17.03
C PRO A 323 16.08 -18.93 16.50
N GLY A 324 15.54 -19.17 15.32
CA GLY A 324 15.51 -20.51 14.71
C GLY A 324 16.90 -21.07 14.40
N ILE A 325 16.96 -22.37 14.08
CA ILE A 325 18.22 -23.04 13.69
C ILE A 325 18.89 -22.32 12.50
N LYS A 326 18.09 -21.74 11.59
CA LYS A 326 18.56 -20.95 10.44
C LYS A 326 19.22 -19.64 10.90
N GLU A 327 18.56 -18.86 11.76
CA GLU A 327 19.08 -17.64 12.35
C GLU A 327 20.38 -17.88 13.14
N ARG A 328 20.44 -18.97 13.95
CA ARG A 328 21.65 -19.39 14.67
C ARG A 328 22.80 -19.78 13.74
N THR A 329 22.50 -20.47 12.64
CA THR A 329 23.49 -20.86 11.61
C THR A 329 24.04 -19.61 10.93
N LEU A 330 23.17 -18.73 10.43
CA LEU A 330 23.56 -17.47 9.78
C LEU A 330 24.32 -16.52 10.73
N ALA A 331 23.95 -16.48 12.01
CA ALA A 331 24.66 -15.74 13.05
C ALA A 331 26.12 -16.23 13.25
N ARG A 332 26.43 -17.48 12.89
CA ARG A 332 27.80 -18.04 12.83
C ARG A 332 28.47 -17.76 11.47
N GLU A 333 27.75 -17.94 10.36
CA GLU A 333 28.27 -17.76 8.99
C GLU A 333 28.73 -16.33 8.65
N LEU A 334 28.07 -15.31 9.20
CA LEU A 334 28.46 -13.91 8.99
C LEU A 334 29.91 -13.67 9.45
N ASN A 335 30.68 -12.91 8.68
CA ASN A 335 31.96 -12.37 9.15
C ASN A 335 31.75 -11.06 9.94
N ASP A 336 32.79 -10.59 10.63
CA ASP A 336 32.67 -9.41 11.50
C ASP A 336 32.52 -8.09 10.75
N GLU A 337 32.96 -8.00 9.49
CA GLU A 337 32.71 -6.82 8.65
C GLU A 337 31.26 -6.75 8.17
N GLN A 338 30.68 -7.90 7.80
CA GLN A 338 29.27 -8.04 7.45
C GLN A 338 28.38 -7.70 8.65
N ALA A 339 28.62 -8.32 9.81
CA ALA A 339 27.89 -8.00 11.04
C ALA A 339 28.11 -6.54 11.51
N GLY A 340 29.33 -6.03 11.37
CA GLY A 340 29.72 -4.64 11.64
C GLY A 340 29.22 -3.60 10.62
N TRP A 341 28.63 -4.05 9.51
CA TRP A 341 27.87 -3.21 8.57
C TRP A 341 26.37 -3.29 8.87
N LEU A 342 25.83 -4.50 9.10
CA LEU A 342 24.42 -4.72 9.45
C LEU A 342 23.99 -4.04 10.77
N SER A 343 24.91 -3.91 11.73
CA SER A 343 24.68 -3.14 12.99
C SER A 343 24.65 -1.63 12.77
N LYS A 344 25.16 -1.14 11.64
CA LYS A 344 25.16 0.29 11.28
C LYS A 344 23.94 0.68 10.45
N CYS A 345 23.08 -0.25 10.06
CA CYS A 345 21.80 0.04 9.43
C CYS A 345 20.86 0.72 10.45
N PRO A 346 20.39 1.97 10.22
CA PRO A 346 19.45 2.63 11.11
C PRO A 346 18.08 1.94 11.15
N VAL A 347 17.33 2.11 12.25
CA VAL A 347 15.91 1.70 12.33
C VAL A 347 15.01 2.63 11.49
N ILE A 348 15.36 3.92 11.40
CA ILE A 348 14.70 4.90 10.55
C ILE A 348 15.74 5.60 9.68
N LEU A 349 15.59 5.51 8.35
CA LEU A 349 16.41 6.26 7.39
C LEU A 349 15.59 7.42 6.82
N LYS A 350 15.86 8.64 7.30
CA LYS A 350 15.32 9.86 6.69
C LYS A 350 16.04 10.11 5.36
N VAL A 351 15.33 10.02 4.25
CA VAL A 351 15.90 10.28 2.91
C VAL A 351 15.94 11.78 2.63
N GLY A 352 14.87 12.50 2.99
CA GLY A 352 14.74 13.95 2.79
C GLY A 352 13.62 14.32 1.82
N SER A 353 13.50 15.60 1.49
CA SER A 353 12.44 16.12 0.62
C SER A 353 12.61 15.63 -0.82
N ILE A 354 11.55 15.08 -1.40
CA ILE A 354 11.48 14.75 -2.83
C ILE A 354 10.20 15.37 -3.41
N LYS A 355 10.35 16.07 -4.54
CA LYS A 355 9.26 16.70 -5.31
C LYS A 355 8.10 15.70 -5.54
N GLY A 356 6.88 16.12 -5.23
CA GLY A 356 5.68 15.28 -5.32
C GLY A 356 5.51 14.20 -4.23
N MET A 357 6.53 13.89 -3.43
CA MET A 357 6.48 12.91 -2.32
C MET A 357 6.56 13.56 -0.93
N GLY A 358 7.10 14.77 -0.82
CA GLY A 358 7.35 15.44 0.46
C GLY A 358 8.57 14.85 1.17
N GLU A 359 8.57 14.87 2.50
CA GLU A 359 9.65 14.25 3.29
C GLU A 359 9.60 12.73 3.14
N VAL A 360 10.59 12.13 2.48
CA VAL A 360 10.68 10.68 2.29
C VAL A 360 11.46 10.04 3.44
N VAL A 361 10.93 8.94 3.97
CA VAL A 361 11.53 8.13 5.03
C VAL A 361 11.43 6.66 4.63
N VAL A 362 12.50 5.89 4.83
CA VAL A 362 12.49 4.43 4.71
C VAL A 362 12.49 3.82 6.12
N VAL A 363 11.64 2.83 6.31
CA VAL A 363 11.51 1.99 7.52
C VAL A 363 11.28 0.53 7.09
N HIS A 364 11.34 -0.42 8.02
CA HIS A 364 11.06 -1.82 7.70
C HIS A 364 9.56 -2.14 7.82
N GLY A 365 9.02 -2.18 9.04
CA GLY A 365 7.61 -2.44 9.32
C GLY A 365 6.70 -1.23 9.06
N GLY A 366 6.99 -0.08 9.67
CA GLY A 366 6.19 1.14 9.48
C GLY A 366 6.49 2.31 10.43
N LEU A 367 5.63 3.35 10.41
CA LEU A 367 5.66 4.46 11.38
C LEU A 367 4.30 4.66 12.05
N VAL A 368 4.29 4.86 13.37
CA VAL A 368 3.10 5.16 14.17
C VAL A 368 2.61 6.58 13.83
N PRO A 369 1.32 6.78 13.49
CA PRO A 369 0.79 8.10 13.18
C PRO A 369 0.84 9.06 14.37
N GLY A 370 1.13 10.34 14.13
CA GLY A 370 1.10 11.38 15.16
C GLY A 370 2.26 11.35 16.16
N VAL A 371 3.28 10.51 15.92
CA VAL A 371 4.51 10.40 16.72
C VAL A 371 5.69 10.87 15.88
N GLU A 372 6.57 11.70 16.46
CA GLU A 372 7.79 12.21 15.81
C GLU A 372 8.78 11.07 15.52
N LEU A 373 9.69 11.27 14.55
CA LEU A 373 10.60 10.20 14.11
C LEU A 373 11.54 9.76 15.24
N GLU A 374 11.89 10.70 16.11
CA GLU A 374 12.76 10.59 17.28
C GLU A 374 12.10 9.85 18.47
N ASN A 375 10.77 9.67 18.41
CA ASN A 375 9.93 9.20 19.51
C ASN A 375 9.12 7.92 19.15
N GLN A 376 9.44 7.26 18.04
CA GLN A 376 8.90 5.93 17.69
C GLN A 376 9.56 4.82 18.53
N ASP A 377 8.84 3.74 18.83
CA ASP A 377 9.45 2.54 19.41
C ASP A 377 10.20 1.72 18.32
N PRO A 378 11.50 1.37 18.51
CA PRO A 378 12.24 0.57 17.54
C PRO A 378 11.60 -0.77 17.20
N SER A 379 11.06 -1.49 18.20
CA SER A 379 10.49 -2.82 17.97
C SER A 379 9.26 -2.74 17.06
N THR A 380 8.40 -1.76 17.31
CA THR A 380 7.25 -1.38 16.48
C THR A 380 7.66 -1.01 15.07
N VAL A 381 8.65 -0.13 14.89
CA VAL A 381 9.09 0.32 13.55
C VAL A 381 9.62 -0.84 12.71
N MET A 382 10.21 -1.86 13.33
CA MET A 382 10.65 -3.08 12.66
C MET A 382 9.50 -4.09 12.42
N SER A 383 8.54 -4.28 13.34
CA SER A 383 7.62 -5.42 13.28
C SER A 383 6.15 -5.12 12.95
N MET A 384 5.68 -3.87 13.03
CA MET A 384 4.23 -3.65 13.04
C MET A 384 3.55 -3.85 11.68
N ARG A 385 2.37 -4.46 11.71
CA ARG A 385 1.46 -4.64 10.57
C ARG A 385 0.15 -3.90 10.79
N THR A 386 -0.38 -3.97 12.00
CA THR A 386 -1.64 -3.34 12.41
C THR A 386 -1.48 -2.42 13.61
N ILE A 387 -2.51 -1.62 13.87
CA ILE A 387 -2.72 -0.86 15.10
C ILE A 387 -4.16 -1.10 15.54
N ASP A 388 -4.39 -1.28 16.83
CA ASP A 388 -5.75 -1.32 17.39
C ASP A 388 -6.38 0.08 17.50
N LEU A 389 -7.66 0.20 17.15
CA LEU A 389 -8.39 1.48 17.12
C LEU A 389 -8.86 1.98 18.49
N SER A 390 -8.76 1.17 19.56
CA SER A 390 -9.29 1.52 20.89
C SER A 390 -8.19 1.89 21.91
N SER A 391 -7.04 1.24 21.77
CA SER A 391 -5.85 1.42 22.61
C SER A 391 -4.74 2.21 21.92
N HIS A 392 -4.80 2.36 20.58
CA HIS A 392 -3.74 2.93 19.73
C HIS A 392 -2.41 2.16 19.77
N VAL A 393 -2.41 0.93 20.32
CA VAL A 393 -1.23 0.06 20.41
C VAL A 393 -0.95 -0.61 19.05
N PRO A 394 0.27 -0.47 18.51
CA PRO A 394 0.74 -1.21 17.35
C PRO A 394 0.89 -2.72 17.61
N SER A 395 0.80 -3.53 16.55
CA SER A 395 0.99 -4.98 16.63
C SER A 395 1.62 -5.55 15.37
N ALA A 396 2.51 -6.53 15.55
CA ALA A 396 3.01 -7.40 14.48
C ALA A 396 1.93 -8.35 13.93
N SER A 397 0.81 -8.52 14.66
CA SER A 397 -0.30 -9.36 14.21
C SER A 397 -1.05 -8.75 13.01
N SER A 398 -1.63 -9.63 12.18
CA SER A 398 -2.61 -9.26 11.17
C SER A 398 -3.99 -8.88 11.75
N LYS A 399 -4.20 -9.08 13.06
CA LYS A 399 -5.43 -8.70 13.77
C LYS A 399 -5.42 -7.20 14.12
N GLY A 400 -6.21 -6.41 13.40
CA GLY A 400 -6.39 -4.98 13.66
C GLY A 400 -6.64 -4.18 12.38
N VAL A 401 -6.41 -2.87 12.42
CA VAL A 401 -6.38 -2.04 11.20
C VAL A 401 -4.93 -1.88 10.75
N SER A 402 -4.62 -2.20 9.48
CA SER A 402 -3.26 -2.01 8.94
C SER A 402 -2.74 -0.60 9.24
N TRP A 403 -1.50 -0.47 9.73
CA TRP A 403 -0.94 0.83 10.13
C TRP A 403 -0.95 1.84 8.97
N THR A 404 -0.68 1.37 7.74
CA THR A 404 -0.75 2.15 6.50
C THR A 404 -2.14 2.79 6.30
N LYS A 405 -3.18 2.11 6.79
CA LYS A 405 -4.56 2.56 7.01
C LYS A 405 -4.63 3.95 7.62
N LEU A 406 -4.20 4.01 8.88
CA LEU A 406 -4.22 5.20 9.73
C LEU A 406 -3.19 6.22 9.27
N PHE A 407 -1.99 5.80 8.87
CA PHE A 407 -0.92 6.72 8.45
C PHE A 407 -1.30 7.54 7.20
N ASN A 408 -1.87 6.91 6.16
CA ASN A 408 -2.34 7.67 4.99
C ASN A 408 -3.48 8.63 5.35
N LYS A 409 -4.39 8.25 6.26
CA LYS A 409 -5.47 9.12 6.74
C LYS A 409 -4.93 10.30 7.55
N HIS A 410 -3.97 10.07 8.43
CA HIS A 410 -3.28 11.10 9.22
C HIS A 410 -2.56 12.11 8.32
N GLN A 411 -1.68 11.64 7.43
CA GLN A 411 -0.97 12.50 6.46
C GLN A 411 -1.93 13.24 5.52
N SER A 412 -3.08 12.64 5.15
CA SER A 412 -4.10 13.33 4.38
C SER A 412 -4.79 14.47 5.14
N MET A 413 -4.96 14.34 6.45
CA MET A 413 -5.53 15.42 7.29
C MET A 413 -4.50 16.52 7.58
N LEU A 414 -3.21 16.17 7.77
CA LEU A 414 -2.14 17.16 7.86
C LEU A 414 -2.01 17.97 6.56
N ALA A 415 -2.02 17.30 5.40
CA ALA A 415 -1.98 17.97 4.10
C ALA A 415 -3.18 18.91 3.92
N ALA A 416 -4.42 18.44 4.17
CA ALA A 416 -5.61 19.29 4.09
C ALA A 416 -5.56 20.48 5.06
N SER A 417 -5.04 20.29 6.28
CA SER A 417 -4.87 21.37 7.26
C SER A 417 -3.86 22.41 6.77
N ARG A 418 -2.71 21.99 6.21
CA ARG A 418 -1.69 22.87 5.62
C ARG A 418 -2.16 23.55 4.32
N GLU A 419 -3.04 22.92 3.56
CA GLU A 419 -3.68 23.51 2.38
C GLU A 419 -4.67 24.61 2.77
N SER A 420 -5.49 24.36 3.80
CA SER A 420 -6.48 25.30 4.36
C SER A 420 -5.91 26.39 5.28
N ALA A 421 -4.64 26.29 5.67
CA ALA A 421 -3.99 27.25 6.55
C ALA A 421 -3.92 28.65 5.91
N PRO A 422 -4.04 29.74 6.71
CA PRO A 422 -3.96 31.11 6.19
C PRO A 422 -2.71 31.38 5.36
N ALA A 423 -2.81 32.32 4.42
CA ALA A 423 -1.65 32.79 3.66
C ALA A 423 -0.55 33.27 4.62
N GLY A 424 0.69 32.85 4.36
CA GLY A 424 1.83 33.07 5.27
C GLY A 424 1.97 32.02 6.38
N GLU A 425 0.92 31.41 6.91
CA GLU A 425 1.02 30.51 8.09
C GLU A 425 1.41 29.05 7.78
N LYS A 426 1.55 28.69 6.50
CA LYS A 426 1.81 27.30 6.06
C LYS A 426 3.10 26.70 6.63
N TYR A 427 4.07 27.50 7.08
CA TYR A 427 5.28 27.03 7.76
C TYR A 427 5.01 26.37 9.12
N ARG A 428 3.88 26.67 9.78
CA ARG A 428 3.50 26.09 11.09
C ARG A 428 3.08 24.62 11.01
N TYR A 429 2.85 24.10 9.81
CA TYR A 429 2.42 22.74 9.55
C TYR A 429 3.56 21.97 8.89
N SER A 430 3.99 20.85 9.48
CA SER A 430 5.01 19.99 8.89
C SER A 430 4.64 19.55 7.46
N PRO A 431 5.62 19.39 6.55
CA PRO A 431 5.36 18.79 5.24
C PRO A 431 4.86 17.36 5.40
N SER A 432 4.05 16.88 4.45
CA SER A 432 3.56 15.50 4.47
C SER A 432 4.71 14.50 4.31
N THR A 433 4.73 13.47 5.15
CA THR A 433 5.72 12.40 5.10
C THR A 433 5.27 11.27 4.17
N THR A 434 6.15 10.80 3.30
CA THR A 434 5.94 9.57 2.52
C THR A 434 6.88 8.47 3.03
N VAL A 435 6.30 7.33 3.42
CA VAL A 435 7.04 6.19 3.97
C VAL A 435 7.20 5.10 2.93
N ILE A 436 8.43 4.63 2.70
CA ILE A 436 8.73 3.44 1.88
C ILE A 436 9.09 2.30 2.83
N TYR A 437 8.48 1.13 2.65
CA TYR A 437 8.54 0.05 3.66
C TYR A 437 8.50 -1.36 3.07
N GLY A 438 8.90 -2.34 3.89
CA GLY A 438 9.01 -3.76 3.59
C GLY A 438 8.01 -4.60 4.39
N HIS A 439 8.46 -5.72 4.93
CA HIS A 439 7.87 -6.54 6.01
C HIS A 439 6.50 -7.20 5.79
N ASP A 440 5.57 -6.54 5.10
CA ASP A 440 4.19 -6.98 4.89
C ASP A 440 3.95 -7.44 3.44
N PRO A 441 4.16 -8.74 3.12
CA PRO A 441 4.23 -9.21 1.76
C PRO A 441 2.88 -9.15 1.07
N HIS A 442 2.89 -8.61 -0.15
CA HIS A 442 1.72 -8.54 -1.00
C HIS A 442 2.00 -9.16 -2.39
N SER A 443 0.96 -9.53 -3.14
CA SER A 443 1.13 -10.08 -4.51
C SER A 443 1.62 -9.04 -5.54
N SER A 444 1.57 -7.76 -5.18
CA SER A 444 2.11 -6.62 -5.92
C SER A 444 2.40 -5.45 -4.97
N PRO A 445 3.28 -4.49 -5.35
CA PRO A 445 3.66 -3.38 -4.47
C PRO A 445 2.48 -2.50 -4.02
N ALA A 446 2.35 -2.24 -2.73
CA ALA A 446 1.25 -1.46 -2.16
C ALA A 446 1.52 0.05 -2.22
N LEU A 447 1.29 0.63 -3.40
CA LEU A 447 1.53 2.04 -3.67
C LEU A 447 0.31 2.91 -3.30
N LYS A 448 0.32 3.49 -2.10
CA LYS A 448 -0.66 4.50 -1.63
C LYS A 448 -0.06 5.91 -1.75
N LYS A 449 -0.82 6.97 -1.42
CA LYS A 449 -0.29 8.35 -1.53
C LYS A 449 0.96 8.55 -0.66
N TYR A 450 0.86 8.21 0.62
CA TYR A 450 1.88 8.46 1.65
C TYR A 450 2.60 7.21 2.17
N THR A 451 2.28 6.01 1.66
CA THR A 451 3.02 4.77 1.99
C THR A 451 3.26 3.93 0.74
N LYS A 452 4.48 3.43 0.54
CA LYS A 452 4.89 2.59 -0.61
C LYS A 452 5.43 1.26 -0.08
N GLY A 453 4.62 0.19 -0.12
CA GLY A 453 5.05 -1.15 0.29
C GLY A 453 5.75 -1.88 -0.85
N LEU A 454 6.98 -2.35 -0.62
CA LEU A 454 7.83 -2.99 -1.63
C LEU A 454 8.04 -4.50 -1.42
N ASP A 455 7.77 -5.03 -0.22
CA ASP A 455 7.78 -6.48 -0.02
C ASP A 455 6.72 -7.15 -0.90
N THR A 456 7.20 -8.03 -1.79
CA THR A 456 6.38 -8.83 -2.69
C THR A 456 6.70 -10.33 -2.59
N GLY A 457 7.22 -10.74 -1.42
CA GLY A 457 7.37 -12.14 -1.01
C GLY A 457 8.41 -12.92 -1.81
N CYS A 458 9.55 -12.31 -2.16
CA CYS A 458 10.52 -12.88 -3.09
C CYS A 458 10.91 -14.33 -2.73
N VAL A 459 11.37 -14.57 -1.50
CA VAL A 459 11.82 -15.88 -1.02
C VAL A 459 10.73 -16.98 -1.08
N LYS A 460 9.45 -16.59 -1.11
CA LYS A 460 8.28 -17.47 -1.22
C LYS A 460 7.82 -17.66 -2.69
N GLY A 461 8.67 -17.35 -3.67
CA GLY A 461 8.36 -17.46 -5.10
C GLY A 461 7.52 -16.32 -5.68
N GLY A 462 7.41 -15.21 -4.95
CA GLY A 462 6.73 -14.01 -5.40
C GLY A 462 7.58 -13.17 -6.35
N LYS A 463 7.85 -11.93 -5.95
CA LYS A 463 8.69 -10.99 -6.70
C LYS A 463 9.67 -10.28 -5.76
N LEU A 464 10.74 -9.75 -6.34
CA LEU A 464 11.55 -8.70 -5.74
C LEU A 464 11.21 -7.42 -6.47
N SER A 465 10.92 -6.35 -5.72
CA SER A 465 10.46 -5.07 -6.27
C SER A 465 11.36 -3.93 -5.82
N ALA A 466 11.59 -2.98 -6.74
CA ALA A 466 12.36 -1.77 -6.50
C ALA A 466 11.56 -0.53 -6.94
N MET A 467 11.47 0.48 -6.07
CA MET A 467 11.04 1.82 -6.45
C MET A 467 12.26 2.63 -6.91
N ILE A 468 12.24 3.06 -8.17
CA ILE A 468 13.23 3.96 -8.75
C ILE A 468 12.64 5.36 -8.69
N ILE A 469 13.31 6.27 -7.98
CA ILE A 469 12.97 7.68 -7.86
C ILE A 469 14.08 8.47 -8.53
N GLY A 470 13.78 9.15 -9.63
CA GLY A 470 14.71 10.02 -10.34
C GLY A 470 14.40 11.50 -10.15
N ASP A 471 15.16 12.31 -10.88
CA ASP A 471 14.99 13.76 -10.97
C ASP A 471 13.53 14.17 -11.29
N GLY A 472 13.13 15.34 -10.78
CA GLY A 472 11.73 15.77 -10.76
C GLY A 472 10.83 15.08 -9.74
N GLY A 473 11.36 14.09 -9.01
CA GLY A 473 10.53 13.18 -8.21
C GLY A 473 9.80 12.13 -9.05
N ILE A 474 10.17 11.97 -10.33
CA ILE A 474 9.60 10.97 -11.24
C ILE A 474 9.92 9.59 -10.67
N ASN A 475 8.89 8.86 -10.23
CA ASN A 475 9.02 7.55 -9.60
C ASN A 475 8.27 6.47 -10.37
N ARG A 476 8.89 5.30 -10.47
CA ARG A 476 8.30 4.06 -11.03
C ARG A 476 8.71 2.86 -10.20
N VAL A 477 7.99 1.75 -10.33
CA VAL A 477 8.32 0.50 -9.65
C VAL A 477 8.60 -0.59 -10.66
N GLU A 478 9.78 -1.20 -10.54
CA GLU A 478 10.18 -2.38 -11.29
C GLU A 478 10.14 -3.62 -10.42
N SER A 479 9.97 -4.78 -11.05
CA SER A 479 10.03 -6.07 -10.35
C SER A 479 10.59 -7.17 -11.24
N VAL A 480 11.17 -8.19 -10.61
CA VAL A 480 11.53 -9.49 -11.20
C VAL A 480 10.78 -10.62 -10.48
N LYS A 481 10.55 -11.74 -11.17
CA LYS A 481 9.96 -12.94 -10.56
C LYS A 481 11.03 -13.72 -9.80
N CYS A 482 10.71 -14.14 -8.58
CA CYS A 482 11.63 -14.92 -7.75
C CYS A 482 11.41 -16.44 -7.87
N LYS A 483 12.44 -17.22 -7.55
CA LYS A 483 12.29 -18.66 -7.28
C LYS A 483 11.66 -18.84 -5.90
N ASP A 484 10.88 -19.91 -5.71
CA ASP A 484 10.45 -20.31 -4.37
C ASP A 484 11.58 -21.11 -3.71
N TYR A 485 12.08 -20.59 -2.59
CA TYR A 485 13.12 -21.22 -1.79
C TYR A 485 12.56 -22.02 -0.60
N THR A 486 11.24 -21.93 -0.34
CA THR A 486 10.59 -22.58 0.82
C THR A 486 10.12 -24.01 0.55
N THR A 487 9.67 -24.33 -0.67
CA THR A 487 9.08 -25.65 -0.98
C THR A 487 10.04 -26.85 -0.92
N LYS A 488 11.36 -26.64 -0.99
CA LYS A 488 12.35 -27.73 -0.97
C LYS A 488 12.28 -28.62 0.28
N ILE A 489 11.69 -28.14 1.38
CA ILE A 489 11.59 -28.88 2.65
C ILE A 489 10.60 -30.07 2.57
N LYS A 490 9.63 -30.05 1.65
CA LYS A 490 8.58 -31.10 1.57
C LYS A 490 8.93 -32.32 0.70
N ALA A 491 10.10 -32.38 0.08
CA ALA A 491 10.46 -33.40 -0.91
C ALA A 491 11.24 -34.61 -0.35
N LYS A 492 11.37 -34.75 0.97
CA LYS A 492 11.95 -35.94 1.65
C LYS A 492 11.21 -36.26 2.95
N ARG A 493 10.10 -36.97 2.84
CA ARG A 493 9.50 -37.86 3.85
C ARG A 493 8.87 -39.04 3.13
#